data_AF-A0AA43I6Q7-F1
#
_entry.id   AF-A0AA43I6Q7-F1
#
_cell.length_a   1.000
_cell.length_b   1.000
_cell.length_c   1.000
_cell.angle_alpha   90.00
_cell.angle_beta   90.00
_cell.angle_gamma   90.00
#
_symmetry.space_group_name_H-M   'P 1'
#
loop_
_entity.id
_entity.type
_entity.pdbx_description
1 polymer ?
#
loop_
_entity_poly.entity_id
_entity_poly.type
_entity_poly.pdbx_seq_one_letter_code
_entity_poly.pdbx_strand_id
1 'polypeptide(L)' 'MREDKEIQKLEKDKMKYVQKLAAHYQRIEGLPNGAQRDAVVKDILECKQIIFKINDQLMDLKTREQ' A
#
# COMPACT_ATOMS: atom_id res chain seq x y z
N MET A 1 -11.65 21.66 3.29
CA MET A 1 -12.39 21.40 2.02
C MET A 1 -11.51 20.86 0.87
N ARG A 2 -10.38 21.48 0.49
CA ARG A 2 -9.47 20.89 -0.53
C ARG A 2 -8.61 19.77 0.07
N GLU A 3 -8.08 19.96 1.27
CA GLU A 3 -7.26 18.98 1.99
C GLU A 3 -8.06 17.73 2.39
N ASP A 4 -9.31 17.88 2.84
CA ASP A 4 -10.24 16.75 3.03
C ASP A 4 -10.36 15.81 1.82
N LYS A 5 -10.48 16.39 0.61
CA LYS A 5 -10.61 15.61 -0.63
C LYS A 5 -9.30 14.88 -0.97
N GLU A 6 -8.17 15.49 -0.63
CA GLU A 6 -6.86 14.90 -0.82
C GLU A 6 -6.62 13.74 0.16
N ILE A 7 -6.96 13.94 1.44
CA ILE A 7 -6.93 12.89 2.48
C ILE A 7 -7.83 11.71 2.07
N GLN A 8 -9.08 11.96 1.67
CA GLN A 8 -9.99 10.90 1.22
C GLN A 8 -9.46 10.12 0.02
N LYS A 9 -8.81 10.81 -0.93
CA LYS A 9 -8.19 10.15 -2.08
C LYS A 9 -7.03 9.26 -1.64
N LEU A 10 -6.14 9.77 -0.79
CA LEU A 10 -5.01 9.02 -0.25
C LEU A 10 -5.46 7.82 0.59
N GLU A 11 -6.50 7.96 1.42
CA GLU A 11 -7.05 6.83 2.20
C GLU A 11 -7.66 5.76 1.28
N LYS A 12 -8.38 6.17 0.22
CA LYS A 12 -8.89 5.24 -0.78
C LYS A 12 -7.77 4.51 -1.53
N ASP A 13 -6.73 5.24 -1.92
CA ASP A 13 -5.59 4.65 -2.64
C ASP A 13 -4.79 3.72 -1.72
N LYS A 14 -4.55 4.10 -0.46
CA LYS A 14 -3.99 3.21 0.57
C LYS A 14 -4.75 1.90 0.65
N MET A 15 -6.08 1.95 0.73
CA MET A 15 -6.90 0.73 0.83
C MET A 15 -6.75 -0.19 -0.39
N LYS A 16 -6.62 0.36 -1.61
CA LYS A 16 -6.35 -0.47 -2.80
C LYS A 16 -5.03 -1.22 -2.67
N TYR A 17 -3.97 -0.56 -2.18
CA TYR A 17 -2.67 -1.22 -2.01
C TYR A 17 -2.66 -2.21 -0.84
N VAL A 18 -3.40 -1.95 0.23
CA VAL A 18 -3.60 -2.91 1.33
C VAL A 18 -4.31 -4.17 0.83
N GLN A 19 -5.36 -4.02 0.02
CA GLN A 19 -6.07 -5.15 -0.59
C GLN A 19 -5.16 -5.95 -1.54
N LYS A 20 -4.37 -5.27 -2.39
CA LYS A 20 -3.37 -5.93 -3.23
C LYS A 20 -2.34 -6.69 -2.41
N LEU A 21 -1.82 -6.07 -1.35
CA LEU A 21 -0.85 -6.69 -0.45
C LEU A 21 -1.41 -7.97 0.18
N ALA A 22 -2.66 -7.95 0.64
CA ALA A 22 -3.34 -9.13 1.15
C ALA A 22 -3.46 -10.24 0.10
N ALA A 23 -3.82 -9.89 -1.14
CA ALA A 23 -3.90 -10.85 -2.25
C ALA A 23 -2.52 -11.47 -2.59
N HIS A 24 -1.44 -10.67 -2.56
CA HIS A 24 -0.09 -11.19 -2.76
C HIS A 24 0.35 -12.14 -1.63
N TYR A 25 -0.02 -11.85 -0.38
CA TYR A 25 0.23 -12.76 0.74
C TYR A 25 -0.53 -14.08 0.60
N GLN A 26 -1.79 -14.06 0.19
CA GLN A 26 -2.53 -15.31 -0.06
C GLN A 26 -1.92 -16.10 -1.22
N ARG A 27 -1.44 -15.40 -2.26
CA ARG A 27 -0.81 -16.05 -3.42
C ARG A 27 0.52 -16.70 -3.10
N ILE A 28 1.35 -16.09 -2.24
CA ILE A 28 2.71 -16.60 -1.96
C ILE A 28 2.70 -17.91 -1.15
N GLU A 29 1.67 -18.14 -0.32
CA GLU A 29 1.57 -19.34 0.51
C GLU A 29 1.51 -20.64 -0.31
N GLY A 30 0.95 -20.58 -1.53
CA GLY A 30 0.85 -21.72 -2.44
C GLY A 30 2.02 -21.88 -3.42
N LEU A 31 3.01 -20.97 -3.42
CA LEU A 31 4.08 -20.98 -4.42
C LEU A 31 5.36 -21.68 -3.92
N PRO A 32 5.93 -22.61 -4.69
CA PRO A 32 7.25 -23.17 -4.39
C PRO A 32 8.34 -22.10 -4.57
N ASN A 33 9.52 -22.36 -4.01
CA ASN A 33 10.68 -21.50 -4.20
C ASN A 33 11.04 -21.41 -5.69
N GLY A 34 11.36 -20.20 -6.14
CA GLY A 34 11.77 -19.92 -7.52
C GLY A 34 11.25 -18.59 -8.02
N ALA A 35 11.49 -18.32 -9.30
CA ALA A 35 11.26 -17.01 -9.92
C ALA A 35 9.84 -16.46 -9.74
N GLN A 36 8.82 -17.33 -9.69
CA GLN A 36 7.44 -16.91 -9.46
C GLN A 36 7.21 -16.39 -8.04
N ARG A 37 7.79 -17.06 -7.04
CA ARG A 37 7.76 -16.61 -5.64
C ARG A 37 8.54 -15.30 -5.49
N ASP A 38 9.70 -15.19 -6.12
CA ASP A 38 10.52 -13.97 -6.08
C ASP A 38 9.80 -12.77 -6.69
N ALA A 39 9.08 -12.97 -7.80
CA ALA A 39 8.25 -11.93 -8.40
C ALA A 39 7.15 -11.46 -7.43
N VAL A 40 6.46 -12.38 -6.75
CA VAL A 40 5.44 -12.02 -5.75
C VAL A 40 6.06 -11.33 -4.53
N VAL A 41 7.26 -11.75 -4.09
CA VAL A 41 7.99 -11.05 -3.01
C VAL A 41 8.31 -9.61 -3.43
N LYS A 42 8.73 -9.40 -4.67
CA LYS A 42 8.98 -8.05 -5.20
C LYS A 42 7.70 -7.21 -5.19
N ASP A 43 6.58 -7.76 -5.67
CA ASP A 43 5.28 -7.07 -5.65
C ASP A 43 4.84 -6.69 -4.21
N ILE A 44 5.08 -7.58 -3.24
CA ILE A 44 4.81 -7.33 -1.80
C ILE A 44 5.64 -6.14 -1.31
N LEU A 45 6.93 -6.11 -1.63
CA LEU A 45 7.84 -5.02 -1.23
C LEU A 45 7.42 -3.69 -1.86
N GLU A 46 7.07 -3.70 -3.14
CA GLU A 46 6.57 -2.51 -3.84
C GLU A 46 5.26 -1.99 -3.21
N CYS A 47 4.31 -2.88 -2.93
CA CYS A 47 3.06 -2.50 -2.24
C CYS A 47 3.33 -1.88 -0.87
N LYS A 48 4.25 -2.47 -0.07
CA LYS A 48 4.63 -1.93 1.25
C LYS A 48 5.23 -0.54 1.14
N GLN A 49 6.14 -0.32 0.20
CA GLN A 49 6.77 0.99 -0.01
C GLN A 49 5.73 2.06 -0.40
N ILE A 50 4.78 1.72 -1.26
CA ILE A 50 3.72 2.65 -1.67
C ILE A 50 2.80 2.98 -0.49
N ILE A 51 2.37 1.97 0.29
CA ILE A 51 1.56 2.20 1.49
C ILE A 51 2.28 3.10 2.49
N PHE A 52 3.59 2.88 2.70
CA PHE A 52 4.40 3.73 3.56
C PHE A 52 4.39 5.19 3.10
N LYS A 53 4.64 5.44 1.81
CA LYS A 53 4.60 6.80 1.23
C LYS A 53 3.23 7.47 1.40
N ILE A 54 2.14 6.73 1.20
CA ILE A 54 0.79 7.28 1.38
C ILE A 54 0.54 7.61 2.86
N ASN A 55 0.99 6.76 3.79
CA ASN A 55 0.87 7.04 5.22
C ASN A 55 1.66 8.28 5.64
N ASP A 56 2.87 8.45 5.11
CA ASP A 56 3.72 9.62 5.33
C ASP A 56 3.01 10.90 4.86
N GLN A 57 2.49 10.91 3.63
CA GLN A 57 1.69 12.01 3.10
C GLN A 57 0.43 12.30 3.93
N LEU A 58 -0.27 11.25 4.37
CA LEU A 58 -1.45 11.40 5.24
C LEU A 58 -1.09 11.99 6.61
N MET A 59 0.06 11.60 7.17
CA MET A 59 0.56 12.13 8.45
C MET A 59 0.88 13.62 8.31
N ASP A 60 1.59 14.01 7.24
CA ASP A 60 1.90 15.41 6.95
C ASP A 60 0.65 16.26 6.81
N LEU A 61 -0.34 15.79 6.03
CA LEU A 61 -1.59 16.52 5.81
C LEU A 61 -2.40 16.65 7.11
N LYS A 62 -2.53 15.57 7.89
CA LYS A 62 -3.28 15.59 9.17
C LYS A 62 -2.59 16.43 10.25
N THR A 63 -1.27 16.58 10.19
CA THR A 63 -0.51 17.43 11.12
C THR A 63 -0.65 18.91 10.77
N ARG A 64 -0.82 19.25 9.48
CA ARG A 64 -1.07 20.64 9.04
C ARG A 64 -2.48 21.14 9.34
N GLU A 65 -3.44 20.23 9.55
CA GLU A 65 -4.81 20.57 9.97
C GLU A 65 -4.98 20.71 11.50
N GLN A 66 -3.94 20.43 12.30
CA GLN A 66 -3.91 20.64 13.76
C GLN A 66 -3.28 21.99 14.11
#